data_AF-G5QHT8-F1
#
_entry.id   AF-G5QHT8-F1
#
_cell.length_a   1.000
_cell.length_b   1.000
_cell.length_c   1.000
_cell.angle_alpha   90.00
_cell.angle_beta   90.00
_cell.angle_gamma   90.00
#
_symmetry.space_group_name_H-M   'P 1'
#
loop_
_entity.id
_entity.type
_entity.pdbx_description
1 polymer ?
#
loop_
_entity_poly.entity_id
_entity_poly.type
_entity_poly.pdbx_seq_one_letter_code
_entity_poly.pdbx_strand_id
1 'polypeptide(L)' 'MGLKTDDCATAALCPECHHEIDNGNKLNREERRCLMNRAIVLTVIKLVRMRKVVPK' A
#
# COMPACT_ATOMS: atom_id res chain seq x y z
N MET A 1 2.12 16.33 0.53
CA MET A 1 3.08 16.19 1.65
C MET A 1 3.26 14.70 1.89
N GLY A 2 4.46 14.14 1.77
CA GLY A 2 4.68 12.71 2.07
C GLY A 2 4.65 12.47 3.57
N LEU A 3 3.86 11.50 4.03
CA LEU A 3 3.90 11.03 5.42
C LEU A 3 5.16 10.18 5.60
N LYS A 4 5.92 10.44 6.68
CA LYS A 4 6.96 9.50 7.12
C LYS A 4 6.23 8.30 7.73
N THR A 5 6.34 7.15 7.07
CA THR A 5 5.74 5.89 7.52
C THR A 5 6.79 4.79 7.42
N ASP A 6 6.63 3.72 8.20
CA ASP A 6 7.50 2.56 8.11
C ASP A 6 7.36 1.90 6.72
N ASP A 7 8.44 1.33 6.20
CA ASP A 7 8.41 0.65 4.88
C ASP A 7 7.37 -0.47 4.84
N CYS A 8 7.13 -1.15 5.97
CA CYS A 8 6.12 -2.21 6.10
C CYS A 8 4.66 -1.71 6.06
N ALA A 9 4.45 -0.40 6.22
CA ALA A 9 3.15 0.27 6.11
C ALA A 9 2.99 1.00 4.76
N THR A 10 3.87 0.71 3.78
CA THR A 10 3.83 1.31 2.44
C THR A 10 3.37 0.29 1.40
N ALA A 11 2.49 0.70 0.49
CA ALA A 11 2.06 -0.11 -0.65
C ALA A 11 2.89 0.21 -1.90
N ALA A 12 3.36 -0.83 -2.60
CA ALA A 12 3.99 -0.67 -3.91
C ALA A 12 2.90 -0.63 -5.00
N LEU A 13 2.44 0.57 -5.35
CA LEU A 13 1.41 0.81 -6.36
C LEU A 13 1.99 1.58 -7.57
N CYS A 14 1.42 1.36 -8.76
CA CYS A 14 1.69 2.24 -9.89
C CYS A 14 1.07 3.65 -9.66
N PRO A 15 1.55 4.69 -10.35
CA PRO A 15 1.06 6.05 -10.15
C PRO A 15 -0.46 6.22 -10.32
N GLU A 16 -1.05 5.51 -11.28
CA GLU A 16 -2.50 5.56 -11.54
C GLU A 16 -3.32 4.97 -10.39
N CYS A 17 -2.98 3.74 -9.95
CA CYS A 17 -3.65 3.11 -8.80
C CYS A 17 -3.40 3.87 -7.50
N HIS A 18 -2.19 4.41 -7.33
CA HIS A 18 -1.86 5.25 -6.18
C HIS A 18 -2.75 6.50 -6.15
N HIS A 19 -2.91 7.18 -7.29
CA HIS A 19 -3.79 8.34 -7.39
C HIS A 19 -5.25 7.99 -7.10
N GLU A 20 -5.79 6.92 -7.69
CA GLU A 20 -7.19 6.53 -7.51
C GLU A 20 -7.53 6.20 -6.05
N ILE A 21 -6.64 5.50 -5.34
CA ILE A 21 -6.87 5.12 -3.94
C ILE A 21 -6.62 6.30 -2.98
N ASP A 22 -5.61 7.13 -3.23
CA ASP A 22 -5.26 8.22 -2.32
C ASP A 22 -6.16 9.45 -2.52
N ASN A 23 -6.27 9.92 -3.77
CA ASN A 23 -6.89 11.20 -4.12
C ASN A 23 -8.07 11.09 -5.09
N GLY A 24 -8.40 9.89 -5.57
CA GLY A 24 -9.50 9.67 -6.49
C GLY A 24 -10.87 10.01 -5.89
N ASN A 25 -11.87 10.18 -6.76
CA ASN A 25 -13.23 10.57 -6.39
C ASN A 25 -14.25 9.42 -6.50
N LYS A 26 -13.85 8.25 -6.99
CA LYS A 26 -14.76 7.11 -7.22
C LYS A 26 -15.06 6.29 -5.97
N LEU A 27 -14.23 6.43 -4.93
CA LEU A 27 -14.29 5.62 -3.72
C LEU A 27 -14.59 6.49 -2.50
N ASN A 28 -15.40 5.96 -1.60
CA ASN A 28 -15.58 6.55 -0.28
C ASN A 28 -14.34 6.31 0.60
N ARG A 29 -14.32 6.92 1.78
CA ARG A 29 -13.17 6.87 2.70
C ARG A 29 -12.86 5.44 3.17
N GLU A 30 -13.88 4.63 3.43
CA GLU A 30 -13.71 3.27 3.94
C GLU A 30 -13.20 2.33 2.85
N GLU A 31 -13.70 2.47 1.63
CA GLU A 31 -13.24 1.73 0.46
C GLU A 31 -11.76 2.03 0.17
N ARG A 32 -11.37 3.31 0.18
CA ARG A 32 -9.95 3.71 0.01
C ARG A 32 -9.07 3.07 1.08
N ARG A 33 -9.50 3.10 2.35
CA ARG A 33 -8.78 2.47 3.46
C ARG A 33 -8.66 0.95 3.29
N CYS A 34 -9.75 0.29 2.89
CA CYS A 34 -9.76 -1.15 2.65
C CYS A 34 -8.77 -1.54 1.53
N LEU A 35 -8.81 -0.81 0.40
CA LEU A 35 -7.91 -1.06 -0.73
C LEU A 35 -6.45 -0.78 -0.38
N MET A 36 -6.16 0.32 0.32
CA MET A 36 -4.80 0.63 0.76
C MET A 36 -4.26 -0.43 1.72
N ASN A 37 -5.05 -0.84 2.72
CA ASN A 37 -4.66 -1.91 3.65
C ASN A 37 -4.38 -3.22 2.91
N ARG A 38 -5.25 -3.58 1.95
CA ARG A 38 -5.04 -4.75 1.09
C ARG A 38 -3.76 -4.63 0.28
N ALA A 39 -3.47 -3.47 -0.30
CA ALA A 39 -2.27 -3.23 -1.11
C ALA A 39 -0.98 -3.31 -0.28
N ILE A 40 -0.97 -2.79 0.95
CA ILE A 40 0.14 -2.93 1.90
C ILE A 40 0.41 -4.41 2.20
N VAL A 41 -0.62 -5.17 2.58
CA VAL A 41 -0.49 -6.61 2.88
C VAL A 41 0.07 -7.39 1.68
N LEU A 42 -0.44 -7.13 0.48
CA LEU A 42 0.05 -7.78 -0.74
C LEU A 42 1.50 -7.42 -1.05
N THR A 43 1.91 -6.18 -0.79
CA THR A 43 3.30 -5.71 -0.93
C THR A 43 4.22 -6.48 0.01
N VAL A 44 3.86 -6.57 1.29
CA VAL A 44 4.63 -7.33 2.29
C VAL A 44 4.75 -8.81 1.90
N ILE A 45 3.65 -9.45 1.48
CA ILE A 45 3.66 -10.84 1.00
C ILE A 45 4.64 -11.00 -0.17
N LYS A 46 4.64 -10.07 -1.13
CA LYS A 46 5.56 -10.10 -2.27
C LYS A 46 7.01 -9.97 -1.82
N LEU A 47 7.31 -9.05 -0.91
CA LEU A 47 8.65 -8.85 -0.37
C LEU A 47 9.17 -10.08 0.39
N VAL A 48 8.32 -10.71 1.21
CA VAL A 48 8.63 -11.98 1.90
C VAL A 48 8.93 -13.09 0.88
N ARG A 49 8.09 -13.26 -0.14
CA ARG A 49 8.32 -14.24 -1.23
C ARG A 49 9.62 -13.98 -1.99
N MET A 50 10.05 -12.72 -2.09
CA MET A 50 11.32 -12.31 -2.69
C MET A 50 12.51 -12.41 -1.72
N ARG A 51 12.31 -12.88 -0.48
CA ARG A 51 13.33 -12.92 0.59
C ARG A 51 13.94 -11.54 0.89
N LYS A 52 13.17 -10.47 0.72
CA LYS A 52 13.56 -9.09 1.06
C LYS A 52 13.21 -8.68 2.48
N VAL A 53 12.35 -9.46 3.14
CA VAL A 53 12.03 -9.36 4.56
C VAL A 53 12.47 -10.67 5.20
N VAL A 54 13.34 -10.59 6.20
CA VAL A 54 13.82 -11.75 6.97
C VAL A 54 13.48 -11.53 8.45
N PRO A 55 13.00 -12.56 9.16
CA PRO A 55 12.90 -12.48 10.61
C PRO A 55 14.32 -12.31 11.19
N LYS A 56 14.42 -11.50 12.27
CA LYS A 56 15.66 -11.38 13.04
C LYS A 56 15.91 -12.65 13.86
#